data_AF-A0A3D8Y4P9-F1
#
_entry.id   AF-A0A3D8Y4P9-F1
#
_cell.length_a   1.000
_cell.length_b   1.000
_cell.length_c   1.000
_cell.angle_alpha   90.00
_cell.angle_beta   90.00
_cell.angle_gamma   90.00
#
_symmetry.space_group_name_H-M   'P 1'
#
loop_
_entity.id
_entity.type
_entity.pdbx_description
1 polymer ?
#
loop_
_entity_poly.entity_id
_entity_poly.type
_entity_poly.pdbx_seq_one_letter_code
_entity_poly.pdbx_strand_id
1 'polypeptide(L)'
;MQSQVYTPQVVVNGKAEFVGSDQVAVAKALISSFQNTPGNSLKLNGERHEGKMAITYQVSGKIESSELVIAVVQKQAERHIK
;
A
#
# COMPACT_ATOMS: atom_id res chain seq x y z
N MET A 1 20.52 -0.24 14.53
CA MET A 1 20.50 1.08 13.83
C MET A 1 19.07 1.57 13.86
N GLN A 2 18.79 2.73 14.43
CA GLN A 2 17.43 3.32 14.37
C GLN A 2 17.24 3.93 12.98
N SER A 3 16.13 3.60 12.31
CA SER A 3 15.73 4.34 11.11
C SER A 3 15.32 5.74 11.56
N GLN A 4 15.93 6.75 10.94
CA GLN A 4 15.54 8.13 11.20
C GLN A 4 14.19 8.36 10.52
N VAL A 5 13.14 8.60 11.30
CA VAL A 5 11.82 8.93 10.77
C VAL A 5 11.86 10.36 10.22
N TYR A 6 11.50 10.53 8.96
CA TYR A 6 11.45 11.84 8.30
C TYR A 6 10.19 11.97 7.45
N THR A 7 9.77 13.21 7.18
CA THR A 7 8.66 13.50 6.27
C THR A 7 9.07 14.59 5.27
N PRO A 8 8.74 14.46 3.97
CA PRO A 8 7.98 13.37 3.36
C PRO A 8 8.85 12.12 3.09
N GLN A 9 8.30 10.94 3.40
CA GLN A 9 8.93 9.63 3.17
C GLN A 9 7.97 8.72 2.42
N VAL A 10 8.51 7.89 1.53
CA VAL A 10 7.79 6.83 0.79
C VAL A 10 8.46 5.49 1.05
N VAL A 11 7.67 4.46 1.34
CA VAL A 11 8.14 3.08 1.52
C VAL A 11 7.52 2.18 0.44
N VAL A 12 8.34 1.55 -0.39
CA VAL A 12 7.89 0.68 -1.49
C VAL A 12 7.89 -0.78 -1.02
N ASN A 13 6.74 -1.45 -1.10
CA ASN A 13 6.50 -2.85 -0.73
C ASN A 13 6.99 -3.25 0.68
N GLY A 14 7.10 -2.29 1.61
CA GLY A 14 7.63 -2.52 2.95
C GLY A 14 9.12 -2.88 3.01
N LYS A 15 9.89 -2.64 1.93
CA LYS A 15 11.27 -3.11 1.78
C LYS A 15 12.29 -1.99 1.59
N ALA A 16 11.91 -0.91 0.92
CA ALA A 16 12.83 0.17 0.56
C ALA A 16 12.21 1.54 0.84
N GLU A 17 13.02 2.45 1.40
CA GLU A 17 12.63 3.80 1.81
C GLU A 17 13.22 4.86 0.88
N PHE A 18 12.45 5.91 0.59
CA PHE A 18 12.82 7.00 -0.31
C PHE A 18 12.32 8.35 0.22
N VAL A 19 13.04 9.42 -0.15
CA VAL A 19 12.57 10.79 0.05
C VAL A 19 11.34 11.02 -0.82
N GLY A 20 10.23 11.42 -0.21
CA GLY A 20 8.93 11.49 -0.91
C GLY A 20 8.89 12.54 -2.03
N SER A 21 9.79 13.52 -2.02
CA SER A 21 9.94 14.50 -3.10
C SER A 21 10.83 14.04 -4.26
N ASP A 22 11.54 12.90 -4.13
CA ASP A 22 12.37 12.36 -5.21
C ASP A 22 11.54 11.47 -6.14
N GLN A 23 10.84 12.12 -7.07
CA GLN A 23 9.97 11.45 -8.03
C GLN A 23 10.71 10.41 -8.87
N VAL A 24 11.97 10.67 -9.24
CA VAL A 24 12.76 9.78 -10.10
C VAL A 24 13.12 8.50 -9.35
N ALA A 25 13.59 8.62 -8.11
CA ALA A 25 13.92 7.46 -7.29
C ALA A 25 12.67 6.62 -6.99
N VAL A 26 11.57 7.26 -6.61
CA VAL A 26 10.29 6.57 -6.33
C VAL A 26 9.76 5.85 -7.56
N ALA A 27 9.74 6.50 -8.73
CA ALA A 27 9.25 5.89 -9.97
C ALA A 27 10.10 4.67 -10.38
N LYS A 28 11.44 4.76 -10.28
CA LYS A 28 12.34 3.65 -10.56
C LYS A 28 12.10 2.46 -9.63
N ALA A 29 11.91 2.72 -8.33
CA ALA A 29 11.64 1.69 -7.34
C ALA A 29 10.32 0.96 -7.57
N LEU A 30 9.28 1.69 -7.99
CA LEU A 30 7.99 1.09 -8.34
C LEU A 30 8.12 0.18 -9.57
N ILE A 31 8.74 0.66 -10.65
CA ILE A 31 8.92 -0.10 -11.89
C ILE A 31 9.72 -1.38 -11.64
N SER A 32 10.84 -1.30 -10.91
CA SER A 32 11.65 -2.48 -10.58
C SER A 32 10.90 -3.47 -9.71
N SER A 33 9.98 -3.01 -8.85
CA SER A 33 9.19 -3.89 -8.00
C SER A 33 8.24 -4.81 -8.77
N PHE A 34 7.75 -4.37 -9.93
CA PHE A 34 6.88 -5.16 -10.81
C PHE A 34 7.61 -6.25 -11.60
N GLN A 35 8.94 -6.24 -11.63
CA GLN A 35 9.73 -7.25 -12.36
C GLN A 35 9.75 -8.61 -11.63
N ASN A 36 9.27 -8.67 -10.39
CA ASN A 36 9.21 -9.91 -9.61
C ASN A 36 7.90 -10.65 -9.86
N THR A 37 7.98 -11.96 -10.09
CA THR A 37 6.79 -12.82 -10.12
C THR A 37 6.20 -12.92 -8.70
N PRO A 38 4.93 -12.53 -8.49
CA PRO A 38 4.31 -12.62 -7.17
C PRO A 38 4.11 -14.09 -6.75
N GLY A 39 4.44 -14.43 -5.49
CA GLY A 39 4.31 -15.78 -4.94
C GLY A 39 2.91 -16.15 -4.45
N ASN A 40 2.00 -15.18 -4.45
CA ASN A 40 0.59 -15.31 -4.13
C ASN A 40 -0.23 -14.33 -4.97
N SER A 41 -1.55 -14.52 -4.99
CA SER A 41 -2.48 -13.59 -5.61
C SER A 41 -3.63 -13.28 -4.65
N LEU A 42 -4.09 -12.04 -4.67
CA LEU A 42 -5.22 -11.55 -3.89
C LEU A 42 -6.27 -11.01 -4.86
N LYS A 43 -7.46 -11.58 -4.83
CA LYS A 43 -8.66 -10.97 -5.40
C LYS A 43 -9.44 -10.34 -4.27
N LEU A 44 -9.81 -9.07 -4.42
CA LEU A 44 -10.55 -8.30 -3.42
C LEU A 44 -11.76 -7.66 -4.11
N ASN A 45 -12.94 -7.82 -3.50
CA ASN A 45 -14.15 -7.11 -3.86
C ASN A 45 -14.68 -6.37 -2.63
N GLY A 46 -15.21 -5.17 -2.83
CA GLY A 46 -15.78 -4.34 -1.78
C GLY A 46 -17.13 -3.77 -2.22
N GLU A 47 -18.15 -3.96 -1.40
CA GLU A 47 -19.48 -3.41 -1.63
C GLU A 47 -19.95 -2.63 -0.40
N ARG A 48 -20.49 -1.43 -0.63
CA ARG A 48 -21.00 -0.59 0.46
C ARG A 48 -22.45 -0.94 0.75
N HIS A 49 -22.72 -1.30 2.00
CA HIS A 49 -24.05 -1.67 2.50
C HIS A 49 -24.32 -0.92 3.80
N GLU A 50 -25.35 -0.05 3.83
CA GLU A 50 -25.81 0.63 5.04
C GLU A 50 -24.70 1.33 5.86
N GLY A 51 -23.80 2.05 5.18
CA GLY A 51 -22.68 2.74 5.85
C GLY A 51 -21.51 1.83 6.26
N LYS A 52 -21.60 0.52 6.04
CA LYS A 52 -20.52 -0.45 6.18
C LYS A 52 -19.93 -0.80 4.81
N MET A 53 -18.72 -1.35 4.82
CA MET A 53 -18.09 -1.94 3.64
C MET A 53 -18.02 -3.46 3.85
N ALA A 54 -18.77 -4.20 3.05
CA ALA A 54 -18.61 -5.65 2.94
C ALA A 54 -17.42 -5.93 2.04
N ILE A 55 -16.48 -6.75 2.53
CA ILE A 55 -15.25 -7.08 1.80
C ILE A 55 -15.19 -8.59 1.62
N THR A 56 -15.11 -9.01 0.37
CA THR A 56 -14.92 -10.41 0.00
C THR A 56 -13.55 -10.55 -0.62
N TYR A 57 -12.77 -11.52 -0.16
CA TYR A 57 -11.43 -11.75 -0.68
C TYR A 57 -11.17 -13.22 -0.96
N GLN A 58 -10.29 -13.48 -1.92
CA GLN A 58 -9.78 -14.81 -2.24
C GLN A 58 -8.27 -14.72 -2.39
N VAL A 59 -7.54 -15.59 -1.70
CA VAL A 59 -6.08 -15.69 -1.80
C VAL A 59 -5.71 -17.05 -2.37
N SER A 60 -4.71 -17.05 -3.25
CA SER A 60 -4.11 -18.27 -3.80
C SER A 60 -2.59 -18.20 -3.70
N GLY A 61 -1.91 -19.34 -3.65
CA GLY A 61 -0.45 -19.43 -3.55
C GLY A 61 0.05 -19.53 -2.11
N LYS A 62 1.30 -19.11 -1.87
CA LYS A 62 1.94 -19.23 -0.54
C LYS A 62 1.49 -18.10 0.39
N ILE A 63 0.85 -18.46 1.50
CA ILE A 63 0.29 -17.52 2.49
C ILE A 63 0.78 -17.78 3.91
N GLU A 64 1.74 -18.68 4.07
CA GLU A 64 2.31 -19.00 5.38
C GLU A 64 2.85 -17.71 6.02
N SER A 65 2.46 -17.45 7.27
CA SER A 65 2.85 -16.25 8.03
C SER A 65 2.47 -14.91 7.35
N SER A 66 1.39 -14.88 6.59
CA SER A 66 0.87 -13.65 5.96
C SER A 66 -0.35 -13.10 6.70
N GLU A 67 -0.50 -11.77 6.72
CA GLU A 67 -1.66 -11.07 7.26
C GLU A 67 -2.36 -10.27 6.16
N LEU A 68 -3.70 -10.26 6.15
CA LEU A 68 -4.49 -9.38 5.30
C LEU A 68 -4.72 -8.05 6.03
N VAL A 69 -3.92 -7.04 5.69
CA VAL A 69 -4.05 -5.68 6.24
C VAL A 69 -4.88 -4.82 5.29
N ILE A 70 -5.94 -4.18 5.82
CA ILE A 70 -6.83 -3.31 5.04
C ILE A 70 -6.69 -1.88 5.53
N ALA A 71 -6.21 -1.00 4.65
CA ALA A 71 -6.16 0.44 4.87
C ALA A 71 -7.31 1.13 4.12
N VAL A 72 -8.17 1.85 4.84
CA VAL A 72 -9.21 2.68 4.24
C VAL A 72 -8.65 4.09 4.02
N VAL A 73 -8.62 4.54 2.78
CA VAL A 73 -8.09 5.86 2.40
C VAL A 73 -9.21 6.76 1.90
N GLN A 74 -9.19 8.02 2.32
CA GLN A 74 -10.03 9.06 1.73
C GLN A 74 -9.28 9.69 0.56
N LYS A 75 -9.79 9.51 -0.67
CA LYS A 75 -9.13 9.96 -1.91
C LYS A 75 -8.81 11.46 -1.91
N GLN A 76 -9.71 12.27 -1.35
CA GLN A 76 -9.56 13.71 -1.25
C GLN A 76 -10.18 14.19 0.06
N ALA A 77 -9.41 14.98 0.79
CA ALA A 77 -9.85 15.66 2.01
C ALA A 77 -9.36 17.10 1.93
N GLU A 78 -10.28 18.04 2.14
CA GLU A 78 -9.97 19.46 2.18
C GLU A 78 -10.17 19.98 3.59
N ARG A 79 -9.17 20.66 4.12
CA ARG A 79 -9.26 21.34 5.40
C ARG A 79 -9.36 22.84 5.13
N HIS A 80 -10.56 23.37 5.23
CA HIS A 80 -10.77 24.81 5.24
C HIS A 80 -10.30 25.37 6.58
N ILE A 81 -9.27 26.21 6.55
CA ILE A 81 -8.76 26.94 7.72
C ILE A 81 -9.39 28.34 7.66
N LYS A 82 -9.95 28.78 8.78
CA LYS A 82 -10.43 30.17 8.95
C LYS A 82 -9.27 31.07 9.33
#